data_AF-A0A5R8Z4Y3-F1
#
_entry.id   AF-A0A5R8Z4Y3-F1
#
_cell.length_a   1.000
_cell.length_b   1.000
_cell.length_c   1.000
_cell.angle_alpha   90.00
_cell.angle_beta   90.00
_cell.angle_gamma   90.00
#
_symmetry.space_group_name_H-M   'P 1'
#
loop_
_entity.id
_entity.type
_entity.pdbx_description
1 polymer ?
#
loop_
_entity_poly.entity_id
_entity_poly.type
_entity_poly.pdbx_seq_one_letter_code
_entity_poly.pdbx_strand_id
1 'polypeptide(L)'
;MSAQAVRAFMSIGEVLGLLQAEFPDVTVSKIRFLEGEGLIEPQRSPSGYRKFTYNDVERLRYILRAQRDQYLPLRVIKDQLDGQAARPQSVSDGPPAVRLSREELIEAAGIDEETLAEMESFGLVAAVARRYDGEALEIARSVGALSRFGLRARHLRAVRALVERETGLIEQAVAPVLRRKAPGAIAEADETAREMSGLLQELHNALLRGSVRGVLGR
;
A
#
# COMPACT_ATOMS: atom_id res chain seq x y z
N MET A 1 27.84 -12.73 -8.03
CA MET A 1 27.98 -11.36 -8.56
C MET A 1 26.61 -10.87 -9.00
N SER A 2 26.29 -9.64 -8.65
CA SER A 2 24.94 -9.11 -8.48
C SER A 2 24.31 -8.66 -9.80
N ALA A 3 23.13 -9.22 -10.13
CA ALA A 3 22.33 -8.73 -11.25
C ALA A 3 20.83 -9.04 -11.00
N GLN A 4 20.21 -8.31 -10.05
CA GLN A 4 18.77 -7.96 -10.02
C GLN A 4 18.39 -7.33 -8.66
N ALA A 5 18.93 -6.15 -8.37
CA ALA A 5 18.23 -5.21 -7.50
C ALA A 5 17.40 -4.31 -8.42
N VAL A 6 16.16 -4.71 -8.69
CA VAL A 6 15.25 -4.01 -9.60
C VAL A 6 14.93 -2.62 -9.03
N ARG A 7 15.62 -1.61 -9.60
CA ARG A 7 15.43 -0.15 -9.56
C ARG A 7 14.44 0.44 -8.54
N ALA A 8 14.87 0.60 -7.29
CA ALA A 8 14.15 1.42 -6.30
C ALA A 8 14.34 2.95 -6.52
N PHE A 9 15.28 3.37 -7.37
CA PHE A 9 15.62 4.78 -7.59
C PHE A 9 15.82 5.10 -9.06
N MET A 10 15.37 6.28 -9.47
CA MET A 10 15.41 6.84 -10.82
C MET A 10 16.28 8.08 -10.87
N SER A 11 16.96 8.27 -12.01
CA SER A 11 17.67 9.51 -12.33
C SER A 11 16.72 10.60 -12.79
N ILE A 12 17.15 11.87 -12.77
CA ILE A 12 16.32 13.00 -13.22
C ILE A 12 15.91 12.89 -14.69
N GLY A 13 16.73 12.24 -15.53
CA GLY A 13 16.42 12.00 -16.94
C GLY A 13 15.34 10.94 -17.12
N GLU A 14 15.37 9.87 -16.32
CA GLU A 14 14.32 8.85 -16.30
C GLU A 14 12.99 9.43 -15.80
N VAL A 15 13.04 10.25 -14.74
CA VAL A 15 11.86 10.98 -14.23
C VAL A 15 11.29 11.91 -15.31
N LEU A 16 12.14 12.66 -16.01
CA LEU A 16 11.71 13.53 -17.10
C LEU A 16 10.94 12.75 -18.17
N GLY A 17 11.47 11.60 -18.61
CA GLY A 17 10.80 10.75 -19.60
C GLY A 17 9.43 10.25 -19.15
N LEU A 18 9.30 9.91 -17.86
CA LEU A 18 8.01 9.48 -17.27
C LEU A 18 6.98 10.60 -17.15
N LEU A 19 7.42 11.85 -16.99
CA LEU A 19 6.54 13.02 -16.89
C LEU A 19 6.17 13.57 -18.27
N GLN A 20 7.07 13.54 -19.24
CA GLN A 20 6.85 14.06 -20.59
C GLN A 20 5.71 13.36 -21.35
N ALA A 21 5.38 12.11 -20.98
CA ALA A 21 4.22 11.41 -21.53
C ALA A 21 2.89 12.13 -21.27
N GLU A 22 2.80 12.92 -20.19
CA GLU A 22 1.58 13.65 -19.80
C GLU A 22 1.78 15.18 -19.77
N PHE A 23 3.01 15.65 -19.59
CA PHE A 23 3.38 17.06 -19.53
C PHE A 23 4.51 17.34 -20.54
N PRO A 24 4.21 17.52 -21.84
CA PRO A 24 5.24 17.66 -22.88
C PRO A 24 6.21 18.82 -22.65
N ASP A 25 5.73 19.89 -22.03
CA ASP A 25 6.49 21.12 -21.78
C ASP A 25 7.37 21.06 -20.51
N VAL A 26 7.34 19.94 -19.78
CA VAL A 26 8.15 19.79 -18.56
C VAL A 26 9.62 19.61 -18.93
N THR A 27 10.49 20.30 -18.19
CA THR A 27 11.95 20.27 -18.40
C THR A 27 12.67 19.88 -17.12
N VAL A 28 13.93 19.46 -17.24
CA VAL A 28 14.82 19.22 -16.08
C VAL A 28 14.90 20.47 -15.20
N SER A 29 14.95 21.67 -15.80
CA SER A 29 14.98 22.94 -15.08
C SER A 29 13.74 23.14 -14.24
N LYS A 30 12.56 22.79 -14.75
CA LYS A 30 11.30 22.86 -13.98
C LYS A 30 11.32 21.91 -12.79
N ILE A 31 11.81 20.68 -12.95
CA ILE A 31 11.93 19.70 -11.85
C ILE A 31 12.89 20.20 -10.76
N ARG A 32 14.05 20.75 -11.15
CA ARG A 32 15.02 21.33 -10.22
C ARG A 32 14.48 22.58 -9.51
N PHE A 33 13.68 23.38 -10.20
CA PHE A 33 13.03 24.54 -9.61
C PHE A 33 12.03 24.11 -8.53
N LEU A 34 11.19 23.10 -8.79
CA LEU A 34 10.25 22.57 -7.80
C LEU A 34 10.94 21.93 -6.58
N GLU A 35 12.10 21.30 -6.78
CA GLU A 35 12.98 20.88 -5.69
C GLU A 35 13.53 22.06 -4.89
N GLY A 36 14.01 23.11 -5.55
CA GLY A 36 14.55 24.31 -4.89
C GLY A 36 13.51 25.05 -4.04
N GLU A 37 12.24 25.04 -4.46
CA GLU A 37 11.12 25.59 -3.71
C GLU A 37 10.64 24.65 -2.57
N GLY A 38 11.23 23.46 -2.46
CA GLY A 38 10.95 22.46 -1.44
C GLY A 38 9.61 21.75 -1.63
N LEU A 39 9.13 21.59 -2.87
CA LEU A 39 7.95 20.78 -3.15
C LEU A 39 8.29 19.28 -3.28
N ILE A 40 9.55 18.95 -3.54
CA ILE A 40 10.09 17.59 -3.56
C ILE A 40 11.49 17.55 -2.94
N GLU A 41 11.85 16.43 -2.32
CA GLU A 41 13.14 16.27 -1.63
C GLU A 41 13.78 14.91 -1.98
N PRO A 42 14.28 14.74 -3.22
CA PRO A 42 14.86 13.48 -3.65
C PRO A 42 16.14 13.16 -2.88
N GLN A 43 16.33 11.88 -2.56
CA GLN A 43 17.52 11.41 -1.85
C GLN A 43 18.80 11.69 -2.65
N ARG A 44 19.92 11.88 -1.95
CA ARG A 44 21.24 12.03 -2.56
C ARG A 44 22.03 10.74 -2.45
N SER A 45 22.66 10.31 -3.54
CA SER A 45 23.67 9.26 -3.47
C SER A 45 24.90 9.75 -2.70
N PRO A 46 25.74 8.85 -2.16
CA PRO A 46 27.04 9.21 -1.61
C PRO A 46 27.94 9.97 -2.60
N SER A 47 27.70 9.80 -3.90
CA SER A 47 28.35 10.50 -5.01
C SER A 47 27.67 11.83 -5.41
N GLY A 48 26.63 12.28 -4.71
CA GLY A 48 25.98 13.59 -4.90
C GLY A 48 24.84 13.65 -5.94
N TYR A 49 24.55 12.55 -6.64
CA TYR A 49 23.47 12.50 -7.63
C TYR A 49 22.10 12.37 -6.97
N ARG A 50 21.06 12.93 -7.61
CA ARG A 50 19.67 12.81 -7.17
C ARG A 50 19.13 11.41 -7.49
N LYS A 51 18.51 10.80 -6.48
CA LYS A 51 17.82 9.53 -6.56
C LYS A 51 16.35 9.79 -6.27
N PHE A 52 15.54 9.76 -7.31
CA PHE A 52 14.10 9.92 -7.21
C PHE A 52 13.46 8.56 -6.96
N THR A 53 12.53 8.52 -6.02
CA THR A 53 11.66 7.38 -5.79
C THR A 53 10.44 7.46 -6.69
N TYR A 54 9.64 6.39 -6.73
CA TYR A 54 8.34 6.44 -7.41
C TYR A 54 7.40 7.49 -6.81
N ASN A 55 7.44 7.68 -5.48
CA ASN A 55 6.63 8.69 -4.80
C ASN A 55 7.01 10.12 -5.25
N ASP A 56 8.30 10.40 -5.45
CA ASP A 56 8.73 11.70 -5.98
C ASP A 56 8.13 11.99 -7.36
N VAL A 57 7.98 10.96 -8.20
CA VAL A 57 7.37 11.09 -9.54
C VAL A 57 5.87 11.36 -9.43
N GLU A 58 5.14 10.65 -8.57
CA GLU A 58 3.71 10.90 -8.33
C GLU A 58 3.47 12.30 -7.76
N ARG A 59 4.32 12.75 -6.83
CA ARG A 59 4.28 14.12 -6.28
C ARG A 59 4.50 15.17 -7.37
N LEU A 60 5.47 14.94 -8.27
CA LEU A 60 5.69 15.80 -9.44
C LEU A 60 4.49 15.83 -10.38
N ARG A 61 3.83 14.69 -10.65
CA ARG A 61 2.60 14.65 -11.46
C ARG A 61 1.49 15.48 -10.84
N TYR A 62 1.27 15.33 -9.53
CA TYR A 62 0.28 16.11 -8.81
C TYR A 62 0.53 17.62 -8.95
N ILE A 63 1.77 18.07 -8.66
CA ILE A 63 2.15 19.48 -8.76
C ILE A 63 1.88 20.02 -10.16
N LEU A 64 2.30 19.27 -11.20
CA LEU A 64 2.17 19.71 -12.58
C LEU A 64 0.69 19.77 -13.03
N ARG A 65 -0.17 18.83 -12.60
CA ARG A 65 -1.63 18.91 -12.85
C ARG A 65 -2.24 20.10 -12.13
N ALA A 66 -1.92 20.31 -10.85
CA ALA A 66 -2.44 21.43 -10.07
C ALA A 66 -2.05 22.79 -10.69
N GLN A 67 -0.84 22.90 -11.25
CA GLN A 67 -0.43 24.10 -11.97
C GLN A 67 -1.09 24.25 -13.34
N ARG A 68 -1.24 23.16 -14.11
CA ARG A 68 -1.80 23.19 -15.46
C ARG A 68 -3.30 23.42 -15.48
N ASP A 69 -4.03 22.70 -14.64
CA ASP A 69 -5.49 22.58 -14.71
C ASP A 69 -6.19 23.55 -13.75
N GLN A 70 -5.53 23.90 -12.64
CA GLN A 70 -6.12 24.72 -11.57
C GLN A 70 -5.35 26.01 -11.31
N TYR A 71 -4.22 26.23 -11.98
CA TYR A 71 -3.39 27.45 -11.88
C TYR A 71 -3.03 27.84 -10.44
N LEU A 72 -2.80 26.84 -9.57
CA LEU A 72 -2.56 27.10 -8.16
C LEU A 72 -1.14 27.67 -7.89
N PRO A 73 -1.00 28.65 -6.97
CA PRO A 73 0.30 29.12 -6.52
C PRO A 73 1.10 28.00 -5.82
N LEU A 74 2.42 27.98 -5.99
CA LEU A 74 3.29 26.95 -5.40
C LEU A 74 3.15 26.84 -3.89
N ARG A 75 2.94 27.96 -3.19
CA ARG A 75 2.68 27.97 -1.75
C ARG A 75 1.41 27.19 -1.40
N VAL A 76 0.33 27.38 -2.15
CA VAL A 76 -0.94 26.66 -1.93
C VAL A 76 -0.77 25.18 -2.24
N ILE A 77 -0.04 24.83 -3.31
CA ILE A 77 0.28 23.45 -3.65
C ILE A 77 1.14 22.82 -2.54
N LYS A 78 2.09 23.56 -1.98
CA LYS A 78 2.92 23.11 -0.85
C LYS A 78 2.07 22.87 0.39
N ASP A 79 1.20 23.82 0.75
CA ASP A 79 0.25 23.66 1.87
C ASP A 79 -0.69 22.45 1.64
N GLN A 80 -1.14 22.21 0.41
CA GLN A 80 -1.94 21.03 0.05
C GLN A 80 -1.12 19.74 0.10
N LEU A 81 0.15 19.78 -0.31
CA LEU A 81 1.06 18.64 -0.29
C LEU A 81 1.56 18.31 1.11
N ASP A 82 1.64 19.29 2.00
CA ASP A 82 1.94 19.13 3.42
C ASP A 82 0.68 18.68 4.16
N GLY A 83 -0.49 19.19 3.75
CA GLY A 83 -1.81 18.67 4.10
C GLY A 83 -2.08 17.25 3.57
N GLN A 84 -1.44 16.84 2.48
CA GLN A 84 -1.42 15.47 1.91
C GLN A 84 -0.25 14.63 2.43
N ALA A 85 0.82 15.22 2.95
CA ALA A 85 1.77 14.51 3.82
C ALA A 85 1.10 14.19 5.17
N ALA A 86 0.16 15.04 5.60
CA ALA A 86 -0.78 14.81 6.69
C ALA A 86 -2.06 14.05 6.28
N ARG A 87 -2.25 13.75 4.98
CA ARG A 87 -3.36 12.95 4.44
C ARG A 87 -2.83 11.98 3.38
N PRO A 88 -2.48 10.75 3.76
CA PRO A 88 -1.84 9.79 2.85
C PRO A 88 -2.65 9.66 1.56
N GLN A 89 -1.94 9.71 0.44
CA GLN A 89 -2.51 9.46 -0.89
C GLN A 89 -3.26 8.13 -0.87
N SER A 90 -4.51 8.20 -1.33
CA SER A 90 -5.46 7.09 -1.38
C SER A 90 -4.90 5.88 -2.14
N VAL A 91 -4.43 4.90 -1.40
CA VAL A 91 -5.06 3.58 -1.39
C VAL A 91 -5.57 3.36 0.03
N SER A 92 -6.89 3.24 0.16
CA SER A 92 -7.71 3.11 1.38
C SER A 92 -7.95 4.39 2.20
N ASP A 93 -9.24 4.68 2.40
CA ASP A 93 -9.80 5.58 3.42
C ASP A 93 -9.43 5.04 4.83
N GLY A 94 -8.21 5.28 5.28
CA GLY A 94 -7.69 4.79 6.55
C GLY A 94 -7.07 5.88 7.44
N PRO A 95 -7.16 5.76 8.78
CA PRO A 95 -6.43 6.61 9.73
C PRO A 95 -4.91 6.61 9.44
N PRO A 96 -4.13 7.58 9.96
CA PRO A 96 -2.70 7.76 9.62
C PRO A 96 -1.96 6.43 9.60
N ALA A 97 -1.10 6.22 8.59
CA ALA A 97 -0.37 4.98 8.36
C ALA A 97 0.46 4.63 9.61
N VAL A 98 -0.14 3.81 10.47
CA VAL A 98 0.44 3.27 11.69
C VAL A 98 1.75 2.60 11.26
N ARG A 99 2.87 3.00 11.85
CA ARG A 99 4.18 2.41 11.59
C ARG A 99 4.81 2.05 12.91
N LEU A 100 4.72 0.78 13.24
CA LEU A 100 5.14 0.26 14.52
C LEU A 100 6.49 -0.45 14.37
N SER A 101 7.37 -0.24 15.32
CA SER A 101 8.45 -1.17 15.61
C SER A 101 7.86 -2.51 16.06
N ARG A 102 8.72 -3.52 16.18
CA ARG A 102 8.33 -4.82 16.70
C ARG A 102 7.78 -4.71 18.12
N GLU A 103 8.50 -3.98 18.97
CA GLU A 103 8.15 -3.76 20.36
C GLU A 103 6.82 -3.02 20.49
N GLU A 104 6.63 -1.96 19.69
CA GLU A 104 5.38 -1.19 19.65
C GLU A 104 4.19 -2.04 19.17
N LEU A 105 4.38 -2.96 18.21
CA LEU A 105 3.34 -3.87 17.75
C LEU A 105 2.93 -4.86 18.86
N ILE A 106 3.90 -5.47 19.53
CA ILE A 106 3.68 -6.42 20.64
C ILE A 106 2.88 -5.74 21.75
N GLU A 107 3.33 -4.56 22.17
CA GLU A 107 2.66 -3.76 23.21
C GLU A 107 1.23 -3.38 22.79
N ALA A 108 1.07 -2.81 21.58
CA ALA A 108 -0.21 -2.34 21.11
C ALA A 108 -1.21 -3.47 20.81
N ALA A 109 -0.74 -4.67 20.46
CA ALA A 109 -1.58 -5.84 20.23
C ALA A 109 -1.86 -6.65 21.51
N GLY A 110 -1.08 -6.45 22.57
CA GLY A 110 -1.18 -7.21 23.81
C GLY A 110 -0.82 -8.69 23.62
N ILE A 111 0.18 -8.97 22.78
CA ILE A 111 0.70 -10.33 22.53
C ILE A 111 2.12 -10.46 23.10
N ASP A 112 2.70 -11.66 23.05
CA ASP A 112 4.11 -11.89 23.39
C ASP A 112 4.98 -12.08 22.13
N GLU A 113 6.29 -12.06 22.34
CA GLU A 113 7.31 -12.23 21.29
C GLU A 113 7.18 -13.58 20.57
N GLU A 114 6.82 -14.66 21.30
CA GLU A 114 6.62 -15.99 20.73
C GLU A 114 5.43 -15.99 19.75
N THR A 115 4.32 -15.36 20.13
CA THR A 115 3.13 -15.23 19.28
C THR A 115 3.45 -14.45 18.01
N LEU A 116 4.15 -13.31 18.12
CA LEU A 116 4.53 -12.54 16.94
C LEU A 116 5.47 -13.34 16.02
N ALA A 117 6.46 -14.05 16.58
CA ALA A 117 7.35 -14.90 15.82
C ALA A 117 6.60 -16.06 15.11
N GLU A 118 5.63 -16.70 15.77
CA GLU A 118 4.76 -17.70 15.14
C GLU A 118 3.98 -17.07 13.97
N MET A 119 3.39 -15.89 14.16
CA MET A 119 2.64 -15.19 13.12
C MET A 119 3.49 -14.87 11.88
N GLU A 120 4.73 -14.40 12.08
CA GLU A 120 5.69 -14.16 11.00
C GLU A 120 6.08 -15.46 10.28
N SER A 121 6.36 -16.52 11.05
CA SER A 121 6.72 -17.83 10.50
C SER A 121 5.61 -18.43 9.64
N PHE A 122 4.35 -18.22 10.04
CA PHE A 122 3.18 -18.68 9.28
C PHE A 122 2.70 -17.68 8.21
N GLY A 123 3.39 -16.55 8.04
CA GLY A 123 3.07 -15.55 7.02
C GLY A 123 1.75 -14.81 7.25
N LEU A 124 1.29 -14.72 8.50
CA LEU A 124 0.10 -13.94 8.87
C LEU A 124 0.40 -12.44 8.86
N VAL A 125 1.62 -12.06 9.25
CA VAL A 125 2.12 -10.69 9.19
C VAL A 125 3.56 -10.70 8.69
N ALA A 126 3.99 -9.58 8.12
CA ALA A 126 5.37 -9.37 7.71
C ALA A 126 5.79 -7.92 7.95
N ALA A 127 7.01 -7.73 8.43
CA ALA A 127 7.58 -6.39 8.54
C ALA A 127 8.08 -5.90 7.17
N VAL A 128 7.69 -4.69 6.78
CA VAL A 128 8.24 -4.00 5.61
C VAL A 128 9.23 -2.95 6.09
N ALA A 129 10.48 -3.03 5.63
CA ALA A 129 11.56 -2.15 6.10
C ALA A 129 11.69 -2.10 7.65
N ARG A 130 11.50 -3.26 8.32
CA ARG A 130 11.53 -3.42 9.78
C ARG A 130 10.45 -2.63 10.54
N ARG A 131 9.31 -2.37 9.88
CA ARG A 131 8.13 -1.76 10.48
C ARG A 131 6.87 -2.54 10.10
N TYR A 132 5.90 -2.52 10.99
CA TYR A 132 4.56 -3.09 10.79
C TYR A 132 3.55 -1.98 10.57
N ASP A 133 2.57 -2.23 9.73
CA ASP A 133 1.51 -1.29 9.41
C ASP A 133 0.25 -1.50 10.29
N GLY A 134 -0.80 -0.72 10.01
CA GLY A 134 -2.08 -0.84 10.70
C GLY A 134 -2.76 -2.18 10.47
N GLU A 135 -2.66 -2.76 9.28
CA GLU A 135 -3.23 -4.07 8.96
C GLU A 135 -2.53 -5.17 9.78
N ALA A 136 -1.20 -5.13 9.88
CA ALA A 136 -0.46 -6.04 10.76
C ALA A 136 -0.88 -5.91 12.24
N LEU A 137 -1.18 -4.70 12.73
CA LEU A 137 -1.73 -4.48 14.08
C LEU A 137 -3.12 -5.08 14.25
N GLU A 138 -4.02 -4.91 13.28
CA GLU A 138 -5.37 -5.49 13.30
C GLU A 138 -5.33 -7.02 13.32
N ILE A 139 -4.46 -7.61 12.50
CA ILE A 139 -4.21 -9.06 12.48
C ILE A 139 -3.66 -9.49 13.85
N ALA A 140 -2.64 -8.82 14.39
CA ALA A 140 -2.04 -9.15 15.68
C ALA A 140 -3.04 -9.09 16.85
N ARG A 141 -3.88 -8.05 16.90
CA ARG A 141 -4.96 -7.94 17.90
C ARG A 141 -5.97 -9.08 17.77
N SER A 142 -6.33 -9.43 16.53
CA SER A 142 -7.27 -10.52 16.26
C SER A 142 -6.69 -11.87 16.71
N VAL A 143 -5.41 -12.15 16.41
CA VAL A 143 -4.72 -13.36 16.89
C VAL A 143 -4.67 -13.38 18.42
N GLY A 144 -4.28 -12.26 19.05
CA GLY A 144 -4.26 -12.15 20.52
C GLY A 144 -5.63 -12.40 21.17
N ALA A 145 -6.71 -11.90 20.57
CA ALA A 145 -8.07 -12.14 21.04
C ALA A 145 -8.47 -13.63 20.88
N LEU A 146 -8.13 -14.26 19.75
CA LEU A 146 -8.40 -15.66 19.46
C LEU A 146 -7.64 -16.62 20.39
N SER A 147 -6.45 -16.24 20.87
CA SER A 147 -5.67 -17.02 21.83
C SER A 147 -6.43 -17.29 23.14
N ARG A 148 -7.37 -16.41 23.54
CA ARG A 148 -8.25 -16.62 24.71
C ARG A 148 -9.18 -17.84 24.56
N PHE A 149 -9.41 -18.27 23.32
CA PHE A 149 -10.19 -19.46 22.96
C PHE A 149 -9.31 -20.67 22.61
N GLY A 150 -8.00 -20.59 22.86
CA GLY A 150 -7.04 -21.64 22.52
C GLY A 150 -6.57 -21.66 21.06
N LEU A 151 -6.96 -20.65 20.26
CA LEU A 151 -6.60 -20.55 18.85
C LEU A 151 -5.33 -19.73 18.66
N ARG A 152 -4.20 -20.41 18.43
CA ARG A 152 -2.89 -19.81 18.08
C ARG A 152 -2.69 -19.63 16.58
N ALA A 153 -1.65 -18.87 16.21
CA ALA A 153 -1.28 -18.54 14.84
C ALA A 153 -1.23 -19.76 13.89
N ARG A 154 -0.69 -20.91 14.35
CA ARG A 154 -0.67 -22.15 13.57
C ARG A 154 -2.05 -22.64 13.09
N HIS A 155 -3.12 -22.39 13.85
CA HIS A 155 -4.47 -22.80 13.46
C HIS A 155 -5.05 -21.87 12.39
N LEU A 156 -4.48 -20.66 12.23
CA LEU A 156 -4.91 -19.65 11.28
C LEU A 156 -4.23 -19.80 9.92
N ARG A 157 -3.29 -20.74 9.76
CA ARG A 157 -2.70 -21.08 8.45
C ARG A 157 -3.76 -21.46 7.41
N ALA A 158 -4.83 -22.13 7.83
CA ALA A 158 -5.94 -22.47 6.94
C ALA A 158 -6.68 -21.21 6.44
N VAL A 159 -6.82 -20.20 7.30
CA VAL A 159 -7.40 -18.89 6.93
C VAL A 159 -6.49 -18.18 5.94
N ARG A 160 -5.17 -18.14 6.20
CA ARG A 160 -4.20 -17.57 5.26
C ARG A 160 -4.27 -18.21 3.87
N ALA A 161 -4.29 -19.54 3.82
CA ALA A 161 -4.39 -20.27 2.56
C ALA A 161 -5.73 -20.03 1.84
N LEU A 162 -6.81 -19.73 2.57
CA LEU A 162 -8.08 -19.32 1.96
C LEU A 162 -7.97 -17.95 1.32
N VAL A 163 -7.41 -16.96 2.03
CA VAL A 163 -7.20 -15.61 1.51
C VAL A 163 -6.35 -15.65 0.23
N GLU A 164 -5.27 -16.43 0.20
CA GLU A 164 -4.44 -16.59 -1.00
C GLU A 164 -5.22 -17.14 -2.21
N ARG A 165 -6.17 -18.05 -1.98
CA ARG A 165 -7.07 -18.55 -3.03
C ARG A 165 -8.05 -17.48 -3.50
N GLU A 166 -8.62 -16.71 -2.57
CA GLU A 166 -9.53 -15.60 -2.88
C GLU A 166 -8.81 -14.51 -3.70
N THR A 167 -7.58 -14.15 -3.32
CA THR A 167 -6.72 -13.25 -4.09
C THR A 167 -6.51 -13.78 -5.50
N GLY A 168 -6.21 -15.07 -5.67
CA GLY A 168 -6.02 -15.68 -7.00
C GLY A 168 -7.27 -15.61 -7.88
N LEU A 169 -8.48 -15.74 -7.29
CA LEU A 169 -9.73 -15.58 -8.03
C LEU A 169 -9.94 -14.13 -8.49
N ILE A 170 -9.65 -13.16 -7.61
CA ILE A 170 -9.72 -11.73 -7.94
C ILE A 170 -8.71 -11.40 -9.05
N GLU A 171 -7.47 -11.85 -8.93
CA GLU A 171 -6.43 -11.68 -9.95
C GLU A 171 -6.87 -12.23 -11.31
N GLN A 172 -7.48 -13.42 -11.34
CA GLN A 172 -8.00 -14.02 -12.56
C GLN A 172 -9.11 -13.17 -13.19
N ALA A 173 -9.98 -12.56 -12.38
CA ALA A 173 -11.07 -11.71 -12.86
C ALA A 173 -10.57 -10.39 -13.46
N VAL A 174 -9.56 -9.76 -12.85
CA VAL A 174 -9.06 -8.44 -13.27
C VAL A 174 -7.95 -8.50 -14.33
N ALA A 175 -7.26 -9.64 -14.45
CA ALA A 175 -6.15 -9.81 -15.41
C ALA A 175 -6.52 -9.47 -16.87
N PRO A 176 -7.69 -9.82 -17.42
CA PRO A 176 -8.08 -9.43 -18.78
C PRO A 176 -8.22 -7.91 -18.96
N VAL A 177 -8.75 -7.20 -17.96
CA VAL A 177 -8.92 -5.73 -17.98
C VAL A 177 -7.55 -5.06 -17.99
N LEU A 178 -6.66 -5.48 -17.08
CA LEU A 178 -5.29 -4.95 -16.99
C LEU A 178 -4.46 -5.19 -18.26
N ARG A 179 -4.68 -6.32 -18.96
CA ARG A 179 -3.98 -6.64 -20.21
C ARG A 179 -4.34 -5.72 -21.38
N ARG A 180 -5.54 -5.12 -21.39
CA ARG A 180 -5.99 -4.25 -22.48
C ARG A 180 -5.21 -2.93 -22.55
N LYS A 181 -4.58 -2.50 -21.45
CA LYS A 181 -3.78 -1.26 -21.34
C LYS A 181 -4.53 0.01 -21.83
N ALA A 182 -5.85 0.01 -21.74
CA ALA A 182 -6.67 1.17 -22.07
C ALA A 182 -6.54 2.25 -20.97
N PRO A 183 -6.72 3.53 -21.30
CA PRO A 183 -6.90 4.57 -20.28
C PRO A 183 -8.04 4.18 -19.33
N GLY A 184 -7.80 4.21 -18.02
CA GLY A 184 -8.80 3.83 -17.00
C GLY A 184 -8.84 2.34 -16.63
N ALA A 185 -8.10 1.46 -17.31
CA ALA A 185 -8.13 0.01 -17.01
C ALA A 185 -7.73 -0.35 -15.57
N ILE A 186 -6.88 0.46 -14.93
CA ILE A 186 -6.50 0.27 -13.52
C ILE A 186 -7.68 0.59 -12.59
N ALA A 187 -8.42 1.66 -12.87
CA ALA A 187 -9.58 2.05 -12.07
C ALA A 187 -10.72 1.03 -12.22
N GLU A 188 -10.96 0.56 -13.44
CA GLU A 188 -11.95 -0.51 -13.72
C GLU A 188 -11.57 -1.82 -13.02
N ALA A 189 -10.29 -2.21 -13.07
CA ALA A 189 -9.79 -3.39 -12.37
C ALA A 189 -9.92 -3.27 -10.84
N ASP A 190 -9.62 -2.10 -10.28
CA ASP A 190 -9.75 -1.83 -8.84
C ASP A 190 -11.22 -1.84 -8.40
N GLU A 191 -12.13 -1.22 -9.15
CA GLU A 191 -13.57 -1.29 -8.90
C GLU A 191 -14.07 -2.75 -8.92
N THR A 192 -13.69 -3.52 -9.94
CA THR A 192 -14.02 -4.95 -10.06
C THR A 192 -13.48 -5.75 -8.88
N ALA A 193 -12.23 -5.51 -8.47
CA ALA A 193 -11.61 -6.20 -7.34
C ALA A 193 -12.33 -5.89 -6.01
N ARG A 194 -12.72 -4.63 -5.79
CA ARG A 194 -13.46 -4.21 -4.59
C ARG A 194 -14.84 -4.83 -4.53
N GLU A 195 -15.58 -4.79 -5.64
CA GLU A 195 -16.92 -5.40 -5.73
C GLU A 195 -16.83 -6.91 -5.43
N MET A 196 -15.91 -7.61 -6.10
CA MET A 196 -15.71 -9.04 -5.90
C MET A 196 -15.26 -9.38 -4.47
N SER A 197 -14.39 -8.57 -3.86
CA SER A 197 -13.99 -8.75 -2.47
C SER A 197 -15.17 -8.62 -1.51
N GLY A 198 -16.05 -7.63 -1.72
CA GLY A 198 -17.28 -7.45 -0.93
C GLY A 198 -18.20 -8.67 -1.01
N LEU A 199 -18.46 -9.17 -2.22
CA LEU A 199 -19.28 -10.36 -2.44
C LEU A 199 -18.69 -11.63 -1.80
N LEU A 200 -17.37 -11.81 -1.89
CA LEU A 200 -16.68 -12.94 -1.24
C LEU A 200 -16.79 -12.86 0.29
N GLN A 201 -16.64 -11.68 0.88
CA GLN A 201 -16.82 -11.47 2.32
C GLN A 201 -18.25 -11.76 2.78
N GLU A 202 -19.26 -11.32 2.02
CA GLU A 202 -20.67 -11.62 2.29
C GLU A 202 -20.95 -13.13 2.26
N LEU A 203 -20.43 -13.83 1.24
CA LEU A 203 -20.54 -15.28 1.11
C LEU A 203 -19.86 -16.00 2.28
N HIS A 204 -18.63 -15.62 2.64
CA HIS A 204 -17.88 -16.20 3.76
C HIS A 204 -18.67 -16.08 5.06
N ASN A 205 -19.19 -14.88 5.35
CA ASN A 205 -19.98 -14.61 6.52
C ASN A 205 -21.29 -15.42 6.55
N ALA A 206 -21.96 -15.58 5.41
CA ALA A 206 -23.17 -16.39 5.31
C ALA A 206 -22.90 -17.88 5.56
N LEU A 207 -21.85 -18.43 4.93
CA LEU A 207 -21.43 -19.82 5.12
C LEU A 207 -21.04 -20.10 6.57
N LEU A 208 -20.22 -19.23 7.18
CA LEU A 208 -19.80 -19.37 8.57
C LEU A 208 -20.98 -19.36 9.53
N ARG A 209 -21.93 -18.41 9.36
CA ARG A 209 -23.17 -18.38 10.17
C ARG A 209 -23.97 -19.67 10.03
N GLY A 210 -24.09 -20.21 8.81
CA GLY A 210 -24.77 -21.48 8.56
C GLY A 210 -24.07 -22.67 9.25
N SER A 211 -22.75 -22.77 9.12
CA SER A 211 -21.96 -23.84 9.74
C SER A 211 -22.00 -23.80 11.26
N VAL A 212 -21.88 -22.60 11.87
CA VAL A 212 -21.93 -22.45 13.33
C VAL A 212 -23.30 -22.82 13.89
N ARG A 213 -24.40 -22.47 13.19
CA ARG A 213 -25.74 -22.92 13.55
C ARG A 213 -25.82 -24.46 13.56
N GLY A 214 -25.28 -25.10 12.53
CA GLY A 214 -25.17 -26.56 12.45
C GLY A 214 -24.37 -27.19 13.61
N VAL A 215 -23.23 -26.59 14.00
CA VAL A 215 -22.44 -27.04 15.17
C VAL A 215 -23.23 -26.91 16.48
N LEU A 216 -24.05 -25.86 16.61
CA LEU A 216 -24.89 -25.62 17.78
C LEU A 216 -26.23 -26.37 17.74
N GLY A 217 -26.48 -27.19 16.71
CA GLY A 217 -27.72 -27.94 16.54
C GLY A 217 -28.97 -27.06 16.35
N ARG A 218 -28.82 -25.85 15.79
CA ARG A 218 -29.90 -24.90 15.51
C ARG A 218 -30.07 -24.63 14.03
#